data_AF-A0A7K0FT23-F1
#
_entry.id   AF-A0A7K0FT23-F1
#
_cell.length_a   1.000
_cell.length_b   1.000
_cell.length_c   1.000
_cell.angle_alpha   90.00
_cell.angle_beta   90.00
_cell.angle_gamma   90.00
#
_symmetry.space_group_name_H-M   'P 1'
#
loop_
_entity.id
_entity.type
_entity.pdbx_description
1 polymer ?
#
loop_
_entity_poly.entity_id
_entity_poly.type
_entity_poly.pdbx_seq_one_letter_code
_entity_poly.pdbx_strand_id
1 'polypeptide(L)'
;MEEFEVSDASKKTKTVYISTIISIALVLLMLGLLGLVIVHAKNLSNYVKENIVLNIIVDEGAKETDVLAFQKELNANRAVKQTQYVNKELAARNLTQDLGEDFVNFLGYNPLTSTFDVYLKAEYANNKSIETLKASIAKNPVVKEVVYQSSLIDMVNKNINTIGLIILAFAALLLIIAIALINNTIRLAIYSQRFLIKSMQLVGATKNFIRRPFLLYAALHGLIAAFIAIIILLATLIYARKEVPEIIILNNYKEFGFVFVGLIIIGIFITGISTWFAVSRYLRLKSYNLYR
;
A
#
# COMPACT_ATOMS: atom_id res chain seq x y z
N MET A 1 -46.13 -12.18 30.11
CA MET A 1 -44.93 -11.46 30.57
C MET A 1 -43.65 -12.11 30.04
N GLU A 2 -43.51 -13.45 30.08
CA GLU A 2 -42.38 -14.19 29.46
C GLU A 2 -42.14 -13.86 27.97
N GLU A 3 -43.20 -13.76 27.16
CA GLU A 3 -43.06 -13.50 25.72
C GLU A 3 -42.51 -12.09 25.40
N PHE A 4 -42.79 -11.10 26.27
CA PHE A 4 -42.23 -9.74 26.18
C PHE A 4 -40.78 -9.69 26.66
N GLU A 5 -40.41 -10.42 27.71
CA GLU A 5 -39.02 -10.51 28.19
C GLU A 5 -38.10 -11.23 27.19
N VAL A 6 -38.58 -12.30 26.54
CA VAL A 6 -37.84 -13.01 25.50
C VAL A 6 -37.64 -12.13 24.26
N SER A 7 -38.65 -11.31 23.89
CA SER A 7 -38.57 -10.35 22.79
C SER A 7 -37.53 -9.26 23.04
N ASP A 8 -37.52 -8.66 24.24
CA ASP A 8 -36.57 -7.60 24.59
C ASP A 8 -35.14 -8.12 24.81
N ALA A 9 -34.98 -9.33 25.35
CA ALA A 9 -33.69 -9.99 25.46
C ALA A 9 -33.10 -10.33 24.08
N SER A 10 -33.92 -10.83 23.15
CA SER A 10 -33.51 -11.12 21.77
C SER A 10 -33.13 -9.84 21.01
N LYS A 11 -33.91 -8.76 21.17
CA LYS A 11 -33.59 -7.44 20.59
C LYS A 11 -32.26 -6.89 21.11
N LYS A 12 -32.02 -6.92 22.43
CA LYS A 12 -30.75 -6.46 23.03
C LYS A 12 -29.55 -7.23 22.49
N THR A 13 -29.64 -8.56 22.37
CA THR A 13 -28.54 -9.39 21.85
C THR A 13 -28.29 -9.13 20.35
N LYS A 14 -29.34 -8.95 19.53
CA LYS A 14 -29.20 -8.59 18.11
C LYS A 14 -28.54 -7.22 17.93
N THR A 15 -28.93 -6.22 18.71
CA THR A 15 -28.33 -4.87 18.66
C THR A 15 -26.84 -4.89 19.01
N VAL A 16 -26.43 -5.69 20.00
CA VAL A 16 -25.01 -5.85 20.37
C VAL A 16 -24.21 -6.48 19.23
N TYR A 17 -24.72 -7.52 18.57
CA TYR A 17 -24.01 -8.15 17.45
C TYR A 17 -23.92 -7.23 16.23
N ILE A 18 -24.99 -6.52 15.88
CA ILE A 18 -24.99 -5.55 14.76
C ILE A 18 -23.97 -4.44 15.02
N SER A 19 -24.01 -3.84 16.22
CA SER A 19 -23.03 -2.82 16.62
C SER A 19 -21.60 -3.35 16.54
N THR A 20 -21.38 -4.60 16.94
CA THR A 20 -20.06 -5.26 16.85
C THR A 20 -19.57 -5.39 15.42
N ILE A 21 -20.44 -5.88 14.51
CA ILE A 21 -20.11 -6.03 13.09
C ILE A 21 -19.79 -4.67 12.48
N ILE A 22 -20.59 -3.63 12.76
CA ILE A 22 -20.37 -2.28 12.25
C ILE A 22 -19.04 -1.70 12.74
N SER A 23 -18.73 -1.83 14.04
CA SER A 23 -17.45 -1.35 14.58
C SER A 23 -16.25 -2.06 13.95
N ILE A 24 -16.32 -3.39 13.77
CA ILE A 24 -15.26 -4.16 13.09
C ILE A 24 -15.17 -3.73 11.62
N ALA A 25 -16.29 -3.55 10.93
CA ALA A 25 -16.32 -3.17 9.53
C ALA A 25 -15.69 -1.79 9.32
N LEU A 26 -16.00 -0.81 10.18
CA LEU A 26 -15.41 0.53 10.11
C LEU A 26 -13.89 0.49 10.28
N VAL A 27 -13.41 -0.30 11.24
CA VAL A 27 -11.98 -0.51 11.48
C VAL A 27 -11.30 -1.17 10.29
N LEU A 28 -11.88 -2.25 9.74
CA LEU A 28 -11.34 -2.94 8.56
C LEU A 28 -11.40 -2.05 7.32
N LEU A 29 -12.42 -1.20 7.20
CA LEU A 29 -12.51 -0.19 6.15
C LEU A 29 -11.38 0.82 6.25
N MET A 30 -11.07 1.33 7.44
CA MET A 30 -9.94 2.26 7.63
C MET A 30 -8.60 1.60 7.29
N LEU A 31 -8.38 0.36 7.73
CA LEU A 31 -7.18 -0.42 7.37
C LEU A 31 -7.12 -0.69 5.87
N GLY A 32 -8.26 -0.96 5.24
CA GLY A 32 -8.36 -1.21 3.81
C GLY A 32 -8.07 0.03 2.97
N LEU A 33 -8.63 1.19 3.34
CA LEU A 33 -8.33 2.48 2.71
C LEU A 33 -6.84 2.76 2.78
N LEU A 34 -6.23 2.56 3.96
CA LEU A 34 -4.80 2.73 4.12
C LEU A 34 -4.00 1.76 3.23
N GLY A 35 -4.42 0.50 3.15
CA GLY A 35 -3.81 -0.49 2.25
C GLY A 35 -3.86 -0.06 0.78
N LEU A 36 -5.00 0.48 0.33
CA LEU A 36 -5.14 1.04 -1.02
C LEU A 36 -4.22 2.25 -1.22
N VAL A 37 -4.14 3.16 -0.25
CA VAL A 37 -3.23 4.32 -0.28
C VAL A 37 -1.78 3.86 -0.40
N ILE A 38 -1.36 2.80 0.31
CA ILE A 38 0.00 2.24 0.19
C ILE A 38 0.25 1.74 -1.25
N VAL A 39 -0.69 0.98 -1.81
CA VAL A 39 -0.57 0.44 -3.17
C VAL A 39 -0.44 1.59 -4.19
N HIS A 40 -1.30 2.60 -4.08
CA HIS A 40 -1.23 3.78 -4.94
C HIS A 40 0.07 4.58 -4.75
N ALA A 41 0.49 4.80 -3.50
CA ALA A 41 1.74 5.51 -3.21
C ALA A 41 2.97 4.78 -3.76
N LYS A 42 3.02 3.44 -3.67
CA LYS A 42 4.09 2.62 -4.24
C LYS A 42 4.17 2.79 -5.76
N ASN A 43 3.03 2.68 -6.43
CA ASN A 43 2.99 2.76 -7.89
C ASN A 43 3.24 4.19 -8.39
N LEU A 44 2.77 5.23 -7.68
CA LEU A 44 3.14 6.62 -7.94
C LEU A 44 4.64 6.83 -7.73
N SER A 45 5.21 6.28 -6.66
CA SER A 45 6.66 6.26 -6.42
C SER A 45 7.41 5.64 -7.61
N ASN A 46 6.96 4.48 -8.09
CA ASN A 46 7.57 3.82 -9.24
C ASN A 46 7.49 4.68 -10.49
N TYR A 47 6.32 5.28 -10.76
CA TYR A 47 6.16 6.19 -11.88
C TYR A 47 7.13 7.38 -11.80
N VAL A 48 7.21 8.06 -10.66
CA VAL A 48 8.12 9.20 -10.48
C VAL A 48 9.57 8.75 -10.69
N LYS A 49 9.98 7.64 -10.08
CA LYS A 49 11.34 7.08 -10.21
C LYS A 49 11.71 6.70 -11.65
N GLU A 50 10.76 6.13 -12.39
CA GLU A 50 10.96 5.69 -13.78
C GLU A 50 10.98 6.84 -14.79
N ASN A 51 10.50 8.02 -14.40
CA ASN A 51 10.53 9.22 -15.24
C ASN A 51 11.74 10.12 -14.96
N ILE A 52 12.64 9.74 -14.04
CA ILE A 52 13.92 10.44 -13.87
C ILE A 52 14.84 10.07 -15.03
N VAL A 53 15.26 11.07 -15.79
CA VAL A 53 16.15 10.90 -16.95
C VAL A 53 17.61 10.88 -16.51
N LEU A 54 18.33 9.83 -16.94
CA LEU A 54 19.79 9.74 -16.89
C LEU A 54 20.34 10.09 -18.27
N ASN A 55 21.13 11.16 -18.37
CA ASN A 55 21.69 11.60 -19.64
C ASN A 55 23.07 10.98 -19.85
N ILE A 56 23.26 10.27 -20.96
CA ILE A 56 24.57 9.79 -21.40
C ILE A 56 25.00 10.62 -22.59
N ILE A 57 26.04 11.42 -22.43
CA ILE A 57 26.62 12.23 -23.50
C ILE A 57 27.42 11.31 -24.42
N VAL A 58 27.11 11.37 -25.71
CA VAL A 58 27.79 10.58 -26.75
C VAL A 58 29.06 11.29 -27.19
N ASP A 59 30.12 10.53 -27.40
CA ASP A 59 31.36 11.06 -27.98
C ASP A 59 31.15 11.51 -29.44
N GLU A 60 31.69 12.68 -29.81
CA GLU A 60 31.51 13.26 -31.15
C GLU A 60 32.19 12.43 -32.25
N GLY A 61 33.19 11.62 -31.91
CA GLY A 61 33.87 10.70 -32.82
C GLY A 61 33.15 9.36 -33.03
N ALA A 62 32.04 9.11 -32.31
CA ALA A 62 31.33 7.84 -32.39
C ALA A 62 30.61 7.67 -33.74
N LYS A 63 30.77 6.51 -34.37
CA LYS A 63 30.04 6.18 -35.60
C LYS A 63 28.59 5.86 -35.29
N GLU A 64 27.69 6.24 -36.18
CA GLU A 64 26.25 5.99 -36.04
C GLU A 64 25.91 4.50 -35.82
N THR A 65 26.67 3.59 -36.45
CA THR A 65 26.54 2.15 -36.24
C THR A 65 26.82 1.72 -34.80
N ASP A 66 27.83 2.33 -34.18
CA ASP A 66 28.28 2.02 -32.82
C ASP A 66 27.30 2.61 -31.80
N VAL A 67 26.77 3.81 -32.08
CA VAL A 67 25.69 4.45 -31.33
C VAL A 67 24.43 3.57 -31.31
N LEU A 68 23.99 3.05 -32.46
CA LEU A 68 22.82 2.17 -32.53
C LEU A 68 23.07 0.81 -31.87
N ALA A 69 24.28 0.26 -31.97
CA ALA A 69 24.65 -0.97 -31.27
C ALA A 69 24.61 -0.78 -29.75
N PHE A 70 25.16 0.34 -29.26
CA PHE A 70 25.15 0.69 -27.86
C PHE A 70 23.73 0.94 -27.33
N GLN A 71 22.85 1.56 -28.12
CA GLN A 71 21.43 1.71 -27.74
C GLN A 71 20.76 0.35 -27.49
N LYS A 72 21.04 -0.65 -28.33
CA LYS A 72 20.52 -2.02 -28.14
C LYS A 72 21.10 -2.66 -26.88
N GLU A 73 22.38 -2.47 -26.62
CA GLU A 73 23.02 -2.94 -25.38
C GLU A 73 22.38 -2.33 -24.13
N LEU A 74 22.14 -1.01 -24.14
CA LEU A 74 21.47 -0.32 -23.04
C LEU A 74 20.04 -0.84 -22.84
N ASN A 75 19.27 -1.03 -23.91
CA ASN A 75 17.91 -1.58 -23.81
C ASN A 75 17.87 -3.04 -23.31
N ALA A 76 18.94 -3.81 -23.51
CA ALA A 76 19.07 -5.17 -22.98
C ALA A 76 19.47 -5.19 -21.50
N ASN A 77 19.93 -4.07 -20.94
CA ASN A 77 20.33 -3.99 -19.55
C ASN A 77 19.13 -4.11 -18.61
N ARG A 78 19.24 -4.98 -17.60
CA ARG A 78 18.17 -5.19 -16.60
C ARG A 78 17.70 -3.90 -15.91
N ALA A 79 18.58 -2.93 -15.74
CA ALA A 79 18.31 -1.68 -15.03
C ALA A 79 17.54 -0.66 -15.87
N VAL A 80 17.64 -0.77 -17.19
CA VAL A 80 17.06 0.16 -18.14
C VAL A 80 15.62 -0.25 -18.45
N LYS A 81 14.72 0.72 -18.42
CA LYS A 81 13.33 0.59 -18.85
C LYS A 81 13.20 0.95 -20.33
N GLN A 82 13.82 2.06 -20.73
CA GLN A 82 13.80 2.58 -22.10
C GLN A 82 15.00 3.49 -22.32
N THR A 83 15.49 3.54 -23.55
CA THR A 83 16.43 4.57 -24.01
C THR A 83 15.85 5.34 -25.19
N GLN A 84 16.17 6.62 -25.25
CA GLN A 84 15.89 7.48 -26.40
C GLN A 84 17.20 8.14 -26.84
N TYR A 85 17.56 7.95 -28.11
CA TYR A 85 18.68 8.68 -28.69
C TYR A 85 18.20 10.04 -29.18
N VAL A 86 18.82 11.10 -28.68
CA VAL A 86 18.53 12.49 -29.07
C VAL A 86 19.79 13.02 -29.74
N ASN A 87 19.73 13.22 -31.06
CA ASN A 87 20.84 13.83 -31.78
C ASN A 87 20.89 15.35 -31.53
N LYS A 88 22.04 15.96 -31.80
CA LYS A 88 22.27 17.40 -31.60
C LYS A 88 21.24 18.29 -32.30
N GLU A 89 20.73 17.90 -33.47
CA GLU A 89 19.72 18.66 -34.22
C GLU A 89 18.35 18.59 -33.55
N LEU A 90 17.93 17.41 -33.08
CA LEU A 90 16.68 17.23 -32.35
C LEU A 90 16.73 17.92 -30.99
N ALA A 91 17.85 17.81 -30.28
CA ALA A 91 18.07 18.52 -29.02
C ALA A 91 17.92 20.03 -29.20
N ALA A 92 18.49 20.58 -30.29
CA ALA A 92 18.37 22.01 -30.59
C ALA A 92 16.93 22.40 -30.92
N ARG A 93 16.22 21.62 -31.73
CA ARG A 93 14.80 21.89 -32.04
C ARG A 93 13.92 21.88 -30.80
N ASN A 94 14.11 20.89 -29.92
CA ASN A 94 13.36 20.78 -28.67
C ASN A 94 13.65 21.99 -27.76
N LEU A 95 14.91 22.35 -27.58
CA LEU A 95 15.30 23.48 -26.74
C LEU A 95 14.81 24.83 -27.30
N THR A 96 14.86 25.02 -28.63
CA THR A 96 14.29 26.20 -29.28
C THR A 96 12.78 26.31 -29.05
N GLN A 97 12.05 25.19 -29.07
CA GLN A 97 10.62 25.17 -28.75
C GLN A 97 10.35 25.48 -27.28
N ASP A 98 11.14 24.92 -26.36
CA ASP A 98 10.98 25.14 -24.92
C ASP A 98 11.30 26.57 -24.50
N LEU A 99 12.30 27.20 -25.13
CA LEU A 99 12.69 28.59 -24.89
C LEU A 99 11.79 29.59 -25.62
N GLY A 100 11.16 29.18 -26.73
CA GLY A 100 10.43 30.09 -27.62
C GLY A 100 11.32 31.01 -28.47
N GLU A 101 12.65 30.81 -28.43
CA GLU A 101 13.64 31.62 -29.13
C GLU A 101 14.70 30.76 -29.83
N ASP A 102 15.17 31.22 -30.99
CA ASP A 102 16.20 30.53 -31.76
C ASP A 102 17.61 30.85 -31.24
N PHE A 103 18.01 30.12 -30.20
CA PHE A 103 19.32 30.24 -29.60
C PHE A 103 20.47 29.84 -30.55
N VAL A 104 20.20 28.98 -31.55
CA VAL A 104 21.22 28.54 -32.52
C VAL A 104 21.60 29.70 -33.42
N ASN A 105 20.60 30.45 -33.89
CA ASN A 105 20.82 31.67 -34.66
C ASN A 105 21.47 32.78 -33.81
N PHE A 106 21.12 32.88 -32.52
CA PHE A 106 21.74 33.85 -31.61
C PHE A 106 23.22 33.56 -31.34
N LEU A 107 23.58 32.28 -31.11
CA LEU A 107 24.97 31.87 -30.82
C LEU A 107 25.82 31.69 -32.09
N GLY A 108 25.19 31.54 -33.25
CA GLY A 108 25.86 31.28 -34.53
C GLY A 108 26.37 29.83 -34.70
N TYR A 109 26.15 28.96 -33.71
CA TYR A 109 26.46 27.53 -33.76
C TYR A 109 25.55 26.74 -32.79
N ASN A 110 25.48 25.42 -32.96
CA ASN A 110 24.76 24.53 -32.04
C ASN A 110 25.73 23.99 -30.95
N PRO A 111 25.66 24.47 -29.70
CA PRO A 111 26.48 23.98 -28.60
C PRO A 111 26.05 22.61 -28.04
N LEU A 112 24.90 22.07 -28.48
CA LEU A 112 24.37 20.82 -27.93
C LEU A 112 25.09 19.60 -28.49
N THR A 113 25.20 18.58 -27.63
CA THR A 113 25.78 17.28 -27.96
C THR A 113 24.67 16.25 -28.10
N SER A 114 24.95 15.15 -28.79
CA SER A 114 24.00 14.03 -28.85
C SER A 114 23.97 13.30 -27.50
N THR A 115 22.78 12.95 -27.02
CA THR A 115 22.58 12.25 -25.75
C THR A 115 21.78 10.97 -25.93
N PHE A 116 21.99 10.02 -25.01
CA PHE A 116 20.99 9.01 -24.71
C PHE A 116 20.26 9.40 -23.43
N ASP A 117 18.95 9.58 -23.56
CA ASP A 117 18.06 9.77 -22.44
C ASP A 117 17.65 8.38 -21.97
N VAL A 118 18.15 8.00 -20.79
CA VAL A 118 17.96 6.66 -20.22
C VAL A 118 16.98 6.72 -19.07
N TYR A 119 15.86 6.01 -19.24
CA TYR A 119 14.86 5.80 -18.20
C TYR A 119 15.16 4.49 -17.48
N LEU A 120 15.32 4.55 -16.17
CA LEU A 120 15.61 3.37 -15.34
C LEU A 120 14.33 2.74 -14.81
N LYS A 121 14.37 1.44 -14.53
CA LYS A 121 13.30 0.80 -13.75
C LYS A 121 13.33 1.32 -12.31
N ALA A 122 12.18 1.41 -11.66
CA ALA A 122 12.04 2.00 -10.32
C ALA A 122 12.98 1.38 -9.26
N GLU A 123 13.28 0.09 -9.38
CA GLU A 123 14.16 -0.66 -8.47
C GLU A 123 15.64 -0.24 -8.57
N TYR A 124 16.08 0.27 -9.73
CA TYR A 124 17.44 0.76 -9.97
C TYR A 124 17.56 2.28 -9.96
N ALA A 125 16.46 3.01 -9.78
CA ALA A 125 16.43 4.47 -9.68
C ALA A 125 16.89 4.98 -8.30
N ASN A 126 18.13 4.63 -7.93
CA ASN A 126 18.82 5.08 -6.72
C ASN A 126 20.30 5.34 -7.01
N ASN A 127 20.92 6.27 -6.27
CA ASN A 127 22.29 6.72 -6.56
C ASN A 127 23.30 5.57 -6.61
N LYS A 128 23.23 4.62 -5.67
CA LYS A 128 24.14 3.45 -5.65
C LYS A 128 24.04 2.60 -6.93
N SER A 129 22.83 2.35 -7.42
CA SER A 129 22.60 1.57 -8.63
C SER A 129 23.01 2.34 -9.89
N ILE A 130 22.76 3.65 -9.90
CA ILE A 130 23.16 4.55 -10.99
C ILE A 130 24.68 4.67 -11.07
N GLU A 131 25.38 4.77 -9.95
CA GLU A 131 26.85 4.77 -9.91
C GLU A 131 27.43 3.46 -10.43
N THR A 132 26.82 2.32 -10.05
CA THR A 132 27.23 1.01 -10.55
C THR A 132 27.01 0.91 -12.07
N LEU A 133 25.89 1.40 -12.57
CA LEU A 133 25.60 1.47 -14.01
C LEU A 133 26.61 2.39 -14.72
N LYS A 134 26.84 3.59 -14.18
CA LYS A 134 27.81 4.58 -14.68
C LYS A 134 29.20 3.97 -14.83
N ALA A 135 29.69 3.26 -13.81
CA ALA A 135 30.99 2.59 -13.84
C ALA A 135 31.08 1.49 -14.90
N SER A 136 29.95 0.85 -15.24
CA SER A 136 29.89 -0.17 -16.30
C SER A 136 29.88 0.47 -17.69
N ILE A 137 29.05 1.49 -17.91
CA ILE A 137 28.85 2.11 -19.23
C ILE A 137 29.97 3.06 -19.62
N ALA A 138 30.66 3.68 -18.65
CA ALA A 138 31.79 4.58 -18.91
C ALA A 138 33.01 3.88 -19.54
N LYS A 139 33.01 2.54 -19.61
CA LYS A 139 34.04 1.76 -20.31
C LYS A 139 33.81 1.69 -21.82
N ASN A 140 32.62 2.06 -22.30
CA ASN A 140 32.28 1.99 -23.71
C ASN A 140 32.82 3.25 -24.42
N PRO A 141 33.54 3.13 -25.54
CA PRO A 141 34.12 4.27 -26.26
C PRO A 141 33.08 5.25 -26.85
N VAL A 142 31.81 4.84 -26.97
CA VAL A 142 30.70 5.71 -27.40
C VAL A 142 30.32 6.72 -26.31
N VAL A 143 30.67 6.45 -25.04
CA VAL A 143 30.26 7.26 -23.89
C VAL A 143 31.34 8.28 -23.54
N LYS A 144 31.01 9.56 -23.64
CA LYS A 144 31.86 10.67 -23.17
C LYS A 144 31.67 10.90 -21.67
N GLU A 145 30.43 11.07 -21.25
CA GLU A 145 30.09 11.32 -19.85
C GLU A 145 28.67 10.85 -19.53
N VAL A 146 28.45 10.52 -18.26
CA VAL A 146 27.13 10.18 -17.72
C VAL A 146 26.75 11.24 -16.68
N VAL A 147 25.71 12.00 -16.99
CA VAL A 147 25.22 13.16 -16.21
C VAL A 147 23.84 12.84 -15.64
N TYR A 148 23.71 13.04 -14.33
CA TYR A 148 22.43 12.90 -13.63
C TYR A 148 22.38 13.75 -12.37
N GLN A 149 21.18 14.10 -11.94
CA GLN A 149 20.96 14.90 -10.75
C GLN A 149 20.83 14.00 -9.51
N SER A 150 21.98 13.64 -8.91
CA SER A 150 22.05 12.77 -7.74
C SER A 150 21.22 13.28 -6.55
N SER A 151 21.21 14.60 -6.32
CA SER A 151 20.42 15.24 -5.26
C SER A 151 18.91 15.05 -5.48
N LEU A 152 18.42 15.11 -6.72
CA LEU A 152 17.01 14.91 -7.04
C LEU A 152 16.59 13.46 -6.74
N ILE A 153 17.40 12.49 -7.16
CA ILE A 153 17.14 11.06 -6.90
C ILE A 153 17.13 10.77 -5.40
N ASP A 154 18.07 11.31 -4.64
CA ASP A 154 18.10 11.13 -3.19
C ASP A 154 16.91 11.81 -2.52
N MET A 155 16.55 13.03 -2.92
CA MET A 155 15.37 13.72 -2.39
C MET A 155 14.09 12.93 -2.66
N VAL A 156 13.89 12.45 -3.89
CA VAL A 156 12.72 11.64 -4.26
C VAL A 156 12.67 10.35 -3.45
N ASN A 157 13.77 9.59 -3.39
CA ASN A 157 13.82 8.34 -2.63
C ASN A 157 13.61 8.56 -1.12
N LYS A 158 14.21 9.60 -0.55
CA LYS A 158 14.05 9.96 0.86
C LYS A 158 12.61 10.33 1.18
N ASN A 159 11.98 11.19 0.36
CA ASN A 159 10.60 11.62 0.56
C ASN A 159 9.63 10.43 0.48
N ILE A 160 9.80 9.56 -0.52
CA ILE A 160 9.00 8.34 -0.66
C ILE A 160 9.15 7.43 0.57
N ASN A 161 10.38 7.23 1.05
CA ASN A 161 10.63 6.40 2.22
C ASN A 161 10.04 7.00 3.51
N THR A 162 10.18 8.32 3.70
CA THR A 162 9.59 9.04 4.85
C THR A 162 8.07 8.95 4.85
N ILE A 163 7.43 9.19 3.70
CA ILE A 163 5.97 9.06 3.55
C ILE A 163 5.54 7.61 3.84
N GLY A 164 6.27 6.63 3.30
CA GLY A 164 6.00 5.22 3.56
C GLY A 164 6.07 4.85 5.05
N LEU A 165 7.08 5.36 5.77
CA LEU A 165 7.21 5.15 7.21
C LEU A 165 6.08 5.80 8.01
N ILE A 166 5.64 7.00 7.63
CA ILE A 166 4.51 7.68 8.28
C ILE A 166 3.22 6.87 8.09
N ILE A 167 2.96 6.40 6.87
CA ILE A 167 1.77 5.58 6.57
C ILE A 167 1.83 4.26 7.35
N LEU A 168 2.99 3.61 7.43
CA LEU A 168 3.18 2.38 8.20
C LEU A 168 2.93 2.62 9.71
N ALA A 169 3.45 3.70 10.27
CA ALA A 169 3.23 4.06 11.67
C ALA A 169 1.75 4.32 11.96
N PHE A 170 1.06 5.03 11.05
CA PHE A 170 -0.38 5.27 11.15
C PHE A 170 -1.19 3.97 11.04
N ALA A 171 -0.79 3.04 10.17
CA ALA A 171 -1.38 1.71 10.07
C ALA A 171 -1.25 0.92 11.37
N ALA A 172 -0.07 0.94 11.98
CA ALA A 172 0.19 0.27 13.25
C ALA A 172 -0.66 0.86 14.38
N LEU A 173 -0.82 2.19 14.42
CA LEU A 173 -1.68 2.86 15.39
C LEU A 173 -3.16 2.46 15.20
N LEU A 174 -3.66 2.46 13.97
CA LEU A 174 -5.02 2.02 13.66
C LEU A 174 -5.25 0.56 14.03
N LEU A 175 -4.25 -0.31 13.86
CA LEU A 175 -4.30 -1.70 14.29
C LEU A 175 -4.43 -1.84 15.82
N ILE A 176 -3.75 -0.99 16.58
CA ILE A 176 -3.89 -0.98 18.05
C ILE A 176 -5.30 -0.52 18.45
N ILE A 177 -5.80 0.55 17.83
CA ILE A 177 -7.15 1.07 18.06
C ILE A 177 -8.20 0.00 17.70
N ALA A 178 -8.01 -0.71 16.59
CA ALA A 178 -8.82 -1.84 16.16
C ALA A 178 -8.95 -2.90 17.25
N ILE A 179 -7.81 -3.39 17.76
CA ILE A 179 -7.76 -4.43 18.79
C ILE A 179 -8.44 -3.93 20.07
N ALA A 180 -8.21 -2.67 20.47
CA ALA A 180 -8.82 -2.08 21.66
C ALA A 180 -10.35 -1.99 21.56
N LEU A 181 -10.87 -1.49 20.43
CA LEU A 181 -12.31 -1.41 20.16
C LEU A 181 -12.95 -2.79 20.17
N ILE A 182 -12.35 -3.75 19.47
CA ILE A 182 -12.86 -5.12 19.37
C ILE A 182 -12.87 -5.79 20.76
N ASN A 183 -11.81 -5.63 21.55
CA ASN A 183 -11.74 -6.15 22.92
C ASN A 183 -12.82 -5.56 23.82
N ASN A 184 -13.09 -4.26 23.72
CA ASN A 184 -14.14 -3.59 24.48
C ASN A 184 -15.53 -4.12 24.09
N THR A 185 -15.80 -4.26 22.79
CA THR A 185 -17.08 -4.75 22.30
C THR A 185 -17.33 -6.21 22.67
N ILE A 186 -16.33 -7.08 22.52
CA ILE A 186 -16.45 -8.49 22.91
C ILE A 186 -16.65 -8.62 24.42
N ARG A 187 -15.96 -7.81 25.23
CA ARG A 187 -16.17 -7.80 26.69
C ARG A 187 -17.64 -7.50 27.04
N LEU A 188 -18.24 -6.52 26.35
CA LEU A 188 -19.65 -6.19 26.53
C LEU A 188 -20.57 -7.35 26.10
N ALA A 189 -20.27 -8.00 24.98
CA ALA A 189 -21.01 -9.17 24.50
C ALA A 189 -20.90 -10.40 25.43
N ILE A 190 -19.74 -10.61 26.06
CA ILE A 190 -19.54 -11.66 27.06
C ILE A 190 -20.32 -11.33 28.34
N TYR A 191 -20.29 -10.07 28.77
CA TYR A 191 -21.00 -9.63 29.98
C TYR A 191 -22.51 -9.80 29.84
N SER A 192 -23.10 -9.51 28.67
CA SER A 192 -24.52 -9.76 28.44
C SER A 192 -24.90 -11.23 28.49
N GLN A 193 -23.96 -12.14 28.19
CA GLN A 193 -24.15 -13.60 28.25
C GLN A 193 -23.60 -14.25 29.53
N ARG A 194 -23.34 -13.45 30.57
CA ARG A 194 -22.74 -13.93 31.83
C ARG A 194 -23.49 -15.10 32.47
N PHE A 195 -24.82 -15.12 32.40
CA PHE A 195 -25.64 -16.17 32.98
C PHE A 195 -25.47 -17.51 32.24
N LEU A 196 -25.46 -17.48 30.91
CA LEU A 196 -25.23 -18.67 30.08
C LEU A 196 -23.85 -19.29 30.36
N ILE A 197 -22.81 -18.45 30.42
CA ILE A 197 -21.45 -18.89 30.74
C ILE A 197 -21.40 -19.50 32.15
N LYS A 198 -22.10 -18.91 33.12
CA LYS A 198 -22.15 -19.41 34.49
C LYS A 198 -22.85 -20.77 34.57
N SER A 199 -23.98 -20.95 33.89
CA SER A 199 -24.67 -22.24 33.83
C SER A 199 -23.79 -23.34 33.22
N MET A 200 -23.04 -23.03 32.14
CA MET A 200 -22.08 -23.98 31.56
C MET A 200 -20.96 -24.36 32.55
N GLN A 201 -20.47 -23.40 33.35
CA GLN A 201 -19.46 -23.68 34.38
C GLN A 201 -20.01 -24.58 35.50
N LEU A 202 -21.28 -24.43 35.88
CA LEU A 202 -21.91 -25.23 36.95
C LEU A 202 -22.10 -26.70 36.56
N VAL A 203 -22.30 -26.98 35.27
CA VAL A 203 -22.39 -28.34 34.72
C VAL A 203 -20.99 -28.94 34.45
N GLY A 204 -19.90 -28.24 34.80
CA GLY A 204 -18.53 -28.75 34.67
C GLY A 204 -17.92 -28.59 33.27
N ALA A 205 -18.47 -27.72 32.41
CA ALA A 205 -17.94 -27.50 31.08
C ALA A 205 -16.48 -26.98 31.12
N THR A 206 -15.61 -27.57 30.30
CA THR A 206 -14.21 -27.13 30.21
C THR A 206 -14.11 -25.72 29.63
N LYS A 207 -13.06 -24.98 29.99
CA LYS A 207 -12.82 -23.62 29.47
C LYS A 207 -12.80 -23.57 27.94
N ASN A 208 -12.30 -24.62 27.29
CA ASN A 208 -12.25 -24.71 25.83
C ASN A 208 -13.64 -24.96 25.21
N PHE A 209 -14.48 -25.76 25.86
CA PHE A 209 -15.87 -25.96 25.44
C PHE A 209 -16.66 -24.65 25.44
N ILE A 210 -16.48 -23.83 26.48
CA ILE A 210 -17.12 -22.51 26.57
C ILE A 210 -16.58 -21.55 25.49
N ARG A 211 -15.27 -21.56 25.18
CA ARG A 211 -14.64 -20.63 24.22
C ARG A 211 -15.00 -20.88 22.77
N ARG A 212 -15.08 -22.15 22.34
CA ARG A 212 -15.30 -22.55 20.94
C ARG A 212 -16.46 -21.81 20.24
N PRO A 213 -17.68 -21.76 20.80
CA PRO A 213 -18.79 -21.07 20.13
C PRO A 213 -18.50 -19.57 19.95
N PHE A 214 -17.94 -18.89 20.95
CA PHE A 214 -17.60 -17.46 20.83
C PHE A 214 -16.54 -17.19 19.76
N LEU A 215 -15.54 -18.06 19.63
CA LEU A 215 -14.51 -17.93 18.60
C LEU A 215 -15.09 -18.10 17.19
N LEU A 216 -16.03 -19.04 17.01
CA LEU A 216 -16.72 -19.23 15.73
C LEU A 216 -17.59 -18.02 15.37
N TYR A 217 -18.38 -17.50 16.31
CA TYR A 217 -19.16 -16.28 16.09
C TYR A 217 -18.26 -15.08 15.79
N ALA A 218 -17.13 -14.94 16.47
CA ALA A 218 -16.17 -13.87 16.22
C ALA A 218 -15.57 -13.95 14.81
N ALA A 219 -15.16 -15.15 14.38
CA ALA A 219 -14.66 -15.37 13.03
C ALA A 219 -15.72 -15.02 11.96
N LEU A 220 -16.97 -15.42 12.18
CA LEU A 220 -18.09 -15.10 11.28
C LEU A 220 -18.36 -13.60 11.22
N HIS A 221 -18.38 -12.91 12.37
CA HIS A 221 -18.51 -11.46 12.43
C HIS A 221 -17.35 -10.75 11.73
N GLY A 222 -16.12 -11.23 11.91
CA GLY A 222 -14.93 -10.73 11.21
C GLY A 222 -15.03 -10.89 9.70
N LEU A 223 -15.53 -12.03 9.23
CA LEU A 223 -15.75 -12.28 7.80
C LEU A 223 -16.84 -11.36 7.22
N ILE A 224 -17.99 -11.25 7.89
CA ILE A 224 -19.08 -10.37 7.45
C ILE A 224 -18.62 -8.91 7.42
N ALA A 225 -17.92 -8.47 8.46
CA ALA A 225 -17.38 -7.12 8.56
C ALA A 225 -16.36 -6.84 7.45
N ALA A 226 -15.47 -7.80 7.14
CA ALA A 226 -14.53 -7.68 6.04
C ALA A 226 -15.25 -7.55 4.69
N PHE A 227 -16.31 -8.33 4.47
CA PHE A 227 -17.09 -8.25 3.23
C PHE A 227 -17.78 -6.89 3.07
N ILE A 228 -18.39 -6.37 4.15
CA ILE A 228 -18.98 -5.04 4.18
C ILE A 228 -17.91 -3.98 3.86
N ALA A 229 -16.75 -4.05 4.52
CA ALA A 229 -15.65 -3.12 4.26
C ALA A 229 -15.18 -3.18 2.80
N ILE A 230 -15.00 -4.38 2.23
CA ILE A 230 -14.59 -4.58 0.84
C ILE A 230 -15.61 -3.99 -0.13
N ILE A 231 -16.91 -4.20 0.08
CA ILE A 231 -17.96 -3.60 -0.77
C ILE A 231 -17.83 -2.08 -0.77
N ILE A 232 -17.68 -1.47 0.40
CA ILE A 232 -17.55 -0.01 0.51
C ILE A 232 -16.25 0.45 -0.15
N LEU A 233 -15.13 -0.26 0.03
CA LEU A 233 -13.86 0.05 -0.63
C LEU A 233 -13.97 -0.02 -2.16
N LEU A 234 -14.64 -1.03 -2.69
CA LEU A 234 -14.91 -1.15 -4.13
C LEU A 234 -15.77 0.01 -4.63
N ALA A 235 -16.83 0.38 -3.89
CA ALA A 235 -17.65 1.54 -4.24
C ALA A 235 -16.83 2.84 -4.24
N THR A 236 -15.98 3.04 -3.22
CA THR A 236 -15.06 4.18 -3.15
C THR A 236 -14.08 4.21 -4.31
N LEU A 237 -13.51 3.06 -4.71
CA LEU A 237 -12.60 2.96 -5.86
C LEU A 237 -13.30 3.29 -7.19
N ILE A 238 -14.51 2.78 -7.40
CA ILE A 238 -15.31 3.06 -8.60
C ILE A 238 -15.66 4.56 -8.66
N TYR A 239 -16.04 5.15 -7.53
CA TYR A 239 -16.35 6.57 -7.43
C TYR A 239 -15.11 7.44 -7.68
N ALA A 240 -13.99 7.13 -7.01
CA ALA A 240 -12.74 7.87 -7.18
C ALA A 240 -12.24 7.84 -8.63
N ARG A 241 -12.42 6.71 -9.33
CA ARG A 241 -12.08 6.58 -10.75
C ARG A 241 -12.89 7.52 -11.65
N LYS A 242 -14.16 7.79 -11.30
CA LYS A 242 -15.03 8.67 -12.09
C LYS A 242 -14.60 10.14 -11.95
N GLU A 243 -14.27 10.56 -10.73
CA GLU A 243 -13.95 11.96 -10.43
C GLU A 243 -12.52 12.35 -10.76
N VAL A 244 -11.56 11.41 -10.69
CA VAL A 244 -10.14 11.68 -10.96
C VAL A 244 -9.60 10.66 -11.97
N PRO A 245 -9.76 10.90 -13.28
CA PRO A 245 -9.28 10.00 -14.33
C PRO A 245 -7.76 9.82 -14.33
N GLU A 246 -6.98 10.75 -13.76
CA GLU A 246 -5.52 10.61 -13.68
C GLU A 246 -5.08 9.50 -12.70
N ILE A 247 -5.96 9.04 -11.81
CA ILE A 247 -5.71 7.87 -10.94
C ILE A 247 -5.68 6.55 -11.76
N ILE A 248 -6.08 6.57 -13.04
CA ILE A 248 -6.17 5.40 -13.93
C ILE A 248 -4.81 4.73 -14.23
N ILE A 249 -3.69 5.40 -13.98
CA ILE A 249 -2.33 4.85 -14.17
C ILE A 249 -2.05 3.65 -13.22
N LEU A 250 -2.95 3.39 -12.26
CA LEU A 250 -2.73 2.50 -11.11
C LEU A 250 -3.62 1.25 -11.11
N ASN A 251 -4.05 0.76 -12.28
CA ASN A 251 -4.88 -0.44 -12.44
C ASN A 251 -4.09 -1.73 -12.19
N ASN A 252 -3.69 -1.97 -10.95
CA ASN A 252 -3.14 -3.26 -10.53
C ASN A 252 -4.20 -4.03 -9.73
N TYR A 253 -5.19 -4.60 -10.43
CA TYR A 253 -6.24 -5.43 -9.83
C TYR A 253 -5.68 -6.55 -8.93
N LYS A 254 -4.47 -7.04 -9.23
CA LYS A 254 -3.77 -8.03 -8.41
C LYS A 254 -3.38 -7.45 -7.04
N GLU A 255 -2.79 -6.26 -7.00
CA GLU A 255 -2.40 -5.62 -5.74
C GLU A 255 -3.61 -5.27 -4.86
N PHE A 256 -4.71 -4.80 -5.46
CA PHE A 256 -5.97 -4.62 -4.71
C PHE A 256 -6.57 -5.94 -4.22
N GLY A 257 -6.49 -6.99 -5.04
CA GLY A 257 -6.88 -8.34 -4.63
C GLY A 257 -6.13 -8.81 -3.39
N PHE A 258 -4.82 -8.57 -3.31
CA PHE A 258 -4.03 -8.87 -2.12
C PHE A 258 -4.48 -8.08 -0.89
N VAL A 259 -4.84 -6.80 -1.04
CA VAL A 259 -5.40 -6.01 0.06
C VAL A 259 -6.72 -6.60 0.55
N PHE A 260 -7.63 -6.99 -0.35
CA PHE A 260 -8.93 -7.55 0.04
C PHE A 260 -8.82 -8.92 0.71
N VAL A 261 -7.98 -9.81 0.18
CA VAL A 261 -7.68 -11.10 0.82
C VAL A 261 -7.03 -10.86 2.18
N GLY A 262 -6.10 -9.91 2.26
CA GLY A 262 -5.49 -9.47 3.50
C GLY A 262 -6.52 -9.01 4.54
N LEU A 263 -7.51 -8.21 4.15
CA LEU A 263 -8.57 -7.74 5.05
C LEU A 263 -9.43 -8.87 5.62
N ILE A 264 -9.75 -9.89 4.81
CA ILE A 264 -10.49 -11.07 5.28
C ILE A 264 -9.68 -11.82 6.32
N ILE A 265 -8.41 -12.10 6.02
CA ILE A 265 -7.50 -12.81 6.94
C ILE A 265 -7.33 -12.01 8.23
N ILE A 266 -7.04 -10.72 8.12
CA ILE A 266 -6.86 -9.80 9.25
C ILE A 266 -8.15 -9.71 10.08
N GLY A 267 -9.31 -9.59 9.43
CA GLY A 267 -10.61 -9.54 10.10
C GLY A 267 -10.90 -10.77 10.93
N ILE A 268 -10.71 -11.97 10.37
CA ILE A 268 -10.90 -13.24 11.08
C ILE A 268 -9.85 -13.39 12.20
N PHE A 269 -8.60 -13.06 11.92
CA PHE A 269 -7.50 -13.26 12.86
C PHE A 269 -7.57 -12.31 14.06
N ILE A 270 -7.77 -11.01 13.83
CA ILE A 270 -7.88 -10.01 14.91
C ILE A 270 -9.10 -10.30 15.79
N THR A 271 -10.25 -10.61 15.19
CA THR A 271 -11.47 -10.92 15.96
C THR A 271 -11.31 -12.21 16.76
N GLY A 272 -10.71 -13.25 16.16
CA GLY A 272 -10.40 -14.51 16.83
C GLY A 272 -9.45 -14.34 18.01
N ILE A 273 -8.32 -13.67 17.82
CA ILE A 273 -7.33 -13.39 18.88
C ILE A 273 -7.95 -12.53 19.99
N SER A 274 -8.63 -11.45 19.62
CA SER A 274 -9.24 -10.56 20.61
C SER A 274 -10.29 -11.29 21.45
N THR A 275 -11.09 -12.15 20.80
CA THR A 275 -12.08 -13.00 21.49
C THR A 275 -11.42 -14.00 22.41
N TRP A 276 -10.35 -14.65 21.95
CA TRP A 276 -9.59 -15.58 22.77
C TRP A 276 -9.11 -14.91 24.05
N PHE A 277 -8.49 -13.72 23.95
CA PHE A 277 -8.00 -12.98 25.11
C PHE A 277 -9.15 -12.53 26.03
N ALA A 278 -10.23 -11.97 25.48
CA ALA A 278 -11.37 -11.47 26.25
C ALA A 278 -12.08 -12.59 27.03
N VAL A 279 -12.43 -13.70 26.37
CA VAL A 279 -13.07 -14.87 27.01
C VAL A 279 -12.12 -15.53 28.00
N SER A 280 -10.83 -15.66 27.67
CA SER A 280 -9.83 -16.24 28.58
C SER A 280 -9.65 -15.43 29.85
N ARG A 281 -9.70 -14.10 29.76
CA ARG A 281 -9.67 -13.22 30.93
C ARG A 281 -10.94 -13.38 31.76
N TYR A 282 -12.11 -13.39 31.13
CA TYR A 282 -13.39 -13.56 31.83
C TYR A 282 -13.47 -14.90 32.58
N LEU A 283 -13.12 -16.01 31.93
CA LEU A 283 -13.15 -17.35 32.55
C LEU A 283 -12.10 -17.57 33.65
N ARG A 284 -11.09 -16.69 33.77
CA ARG A 284 -10.08 -16.75 34.84
C ARG A 284 -10.49 -15.96 36.08
N LEU A 285 -11.44 -15.04 35.98
CA LEU A 285 -11.95 -14.31 37.14
C LEU A 285 -12.70 -15.30 38.04
N LYS A 286 -12.11 -15.65 39.19
CA LYS A 286 -12.73 -16.50 40.21
C LYS A 286 -14.06 -15.88 40.63
N SER A 287 -15.05 -16.73 40.86
CA SER A 287 -16.45 -16.48 41.20
C SER A 287 -16.74 -15.61 42.44
N TYR A 288 -15.73 -15.00 43.06
CA TYR A 288 -15.87 -14.24 44.31
C TYR A 288 -16.04 -12.72 44.12
N ASN A 289 -15.74 -12.17 42.94
CA ASN A 289 -15.82 -10.72 42.67
C ASN A 289 -17.02 -10.29 41.79
N LEU A 290 -18.06 -11.12 41.68
CA LEU A 290 -19.25 -10.83 40.87
C LEU A 290 -20.39 -10.14 41.65
N TYR A 291 -20.19 -9.88 42.95
CA TYR A 291 -21.16 -9.23 43.85
C TYR A 291 -20.70 -7.86 44.38
N ARG A 292 -19.74 -7.22 43.73
CA ARG A 292 -19.31 -5.86 44.08
C ARG A 292 -19.21 -4.98 42.84
#